data_AF-X1HHD1-F1
#
_entry.id   AF-X1HHD1-F1
#
_cell.length_a   1.000
_cell.length_b   1.000
_cell.length_c   1.000
_cell.angle_alpha   90.00
_cell.angle_beta   90.00
_cell.angle_gamma   90.00
#
_symmetry.space_group_name_H-M   'P 1'
#
loop_
_entity.id
_entity.type
_entity.pdbx_description
1 polymer ?
#
loop_
_entity_poly.entity_id
_entity_poly.type
_entity_poly.pdbx_seq_one_letter_code
_entity_poly.pdbx_strand_id
1 'polypeptide(L)' 'MGYEFEDMVEVPGQLSKRGGIIDIFPVYSQSPVRIEFFGNQIESIRLFNPENQCSTKPISSITIKGRIQA' A
#
# COMPACT_ATOMS: atom_id res chain seq x y z
N MET A 1 1.21 -8.80 -12.83
CA MET A 1 1.11 -7.69 -11.86
C MET A 1 2.51 -7.24 -11.56
N GLY A 2 2.95 -6.09 -12.08
CA GLY A 2 4.34 -5.64 -12.04
C GLY A 2 4.68 -4.79 -10.81
N TYR A 3 4.27 -5.24 -9.62
CA TYR A 3 4.71 -4.64 -8.37
C TYR A 3 5.90 -5.43 -7.82
N GLU A 4 6.89 -4.72 -7.31
CA GLU A 4 8.06 -5.32 -6.67
C GLU A 4 7.77 -5.55 -5.18
N PHE A 5 8.05 -6.76 -4.71
CA PHE A 5 7.90 -7.11 -3.30
C PHE A 5 9.15 -6.69 -2.55
N GLU A 6 8.96 -5.84 -1.55
CA GLU A 6 10.02 -5.29 -0.72
C GLU A 6 9.66 -5.41 0.77
N ASP A 7 10.66 -5.30 1.64
CA ASP A 7 10.44 -5.26 3.09
C ASP A 7 9.74 -3.96 3.52
N MET A 8 10.09 -2.86 2.86
CA MET A 8 9.56 -1.52 3.11
C MET A 8 9.15 -0.85 1.79
N VAL A 9 8.02 -0.16 1.82
CA VAL A 9 7.49 0.53 0.65
C VAL A 9 7.92 2.00 0.70
N GLU A 10 8.74 2.38 -0.27
CA GLU A 10 9.34 3.72 -0.36
C GLU A 10 8.95 4.43 -1.66
N VAL A 11 8.86 3.70 -2.79
CA VAL A 11 8.61 4.27 -4.12
C VAL A 11 7.41 3.65 -4.84
N PRO A 12 6.77 4.37 -5.78
CA PRO A 12 5.65 3.83 -6.56
C PRO A 12 6.00 2.55 -7.30
N GLY A 13 5.12 1.55 -7.23
CA GLY A 13 5.33 0.22 -7.80
C GLY A 13 5.83 -0.82 -6.79
N GLN A 14 6.12 -0.43 -5.55
CA GLN A 14 6.46 -1.37 -4.48
C GLN A 14 5.23 -1.81 -3.68
N LEU A 15 5.35 -3.01 -3.11
CA LEU A 15 4.40 -3.59 -2.16
C LEU A 15 5.15 -4.37 -1.08
N SER A 16 4.63 -4.35 0.15
CA SER A 16 5.10 -5.22 1.22
C SER A 16 3.93 -5.92 1.91
N LYS A 17 4.22 -7.07 2.53
CA LYS A 17 3.25 -7.82 3.34
C LYS A 17 3.91 -8.26 4.63
N ARG A 18 3.35 -7.84 5.77
CA ARG A 18 3.83 -8.25 7.10
C ARG A 18 2.64 -8.54 8.02
N GLY A 19 2.47 -9.81 8.39
CA GLY A 19 1.31 -10.26 9.16
C GLY A 19 -0.01 -9.85 8.50
N GLY A 20 -0.86 -9.15 9.26
CA GLY A 20 -2.11 -8.58 8.79
C GLY A 20 -1.96 -7.22 8.09
N ILE A 21 -0.76 -6.78 7.72
CA ILE A 21 -0.55 -5.48 7.06
C ILE A 21 -0.10 -5.70 5.61
N ILE A 22 -0.72 -4.97 4.69
CA ILE A 22 -0.27 -4.81 3.31
C ILE A 22 0.02 -3.33 3.10
N ASP A 23 1.28 -3.00 2.78
CA ASP A 23 1.62 -1.67 2.27
C ASP A 23 1.74 -1.75 0.75
N ILE A 24 1.23 -0.76 0.05
CA ILE A 24 1.35 -0.66 -1.41
C ILE A 24 1.51 0.80 -1.82
N PHE A 25 2.42 1.07 -2.75
CA PHE A 25 2.53 2.38 -3.38
C PHE A 25 2.02 2.30 -4.83
N PRO A 26 0.76 2.67 -5.10
CA PRO A 26 0.26 2.63 -6.46
C PRO A 26 1.03 3.57 -7.41
N VAL A 27 1.31 3.09 -8.62
CA VAL A 27 2.10 3.81 -9.64
C VAL A 27 1.54 5.20 -9.96
N TYR A 28 0.22 5.39 -9.82
CA TYR A 28 -0.48 6.65 -10.12
C TYR A 28 -1.02 7.35 -8.86
N SER A 29 -0.53 6.99 -7.67
CA SER A 29 -0.91 7.63 -6.41
C SER A 29 0.16 8.64 -5.97
N GLN A 30 -0.24 9.66 -5.22
CA GLN A 30 0.70 10.60 -4.57
C GLN A 30 1.28 10.07 -3.27
N SER A 31 0.67 9.04 -2.68
CA SER A 31 1.10 8.47 -1.40
C SER A 31 0.87 6.96 -1.37
N PRO A 32 1.71 6.22 -0.64
CA PRO A 32 1.48 4.81 -0.39
C PRO A 32 0.34 4.62 0.61
N VAL A 33 -0.22 3.42 0.60
CA VAL A 33 -1.38 3.04 1.39
C VAL A 33 -1.08 1.78 2.18
N ARG A 34 -1.45 1.83 3.46
CA ARG A 34 -1.41 0.74 4.41
C ARG A 34 -2.81 0.18 4.59
N ILE A 35 -2.97 -1.11 4.35
CA ILE A 35 -4.21 -1.86 4.57
C ILE A 35 -3.95 -2.79 5.75
N GLU A 36 -4.69 -2.60 6.82
CA GLU A 36 -4.62 -3.40 8.04
C GLU A 36 -5.78 -4.39 8.05
N PHE A 37 -5.48 -5.65 8.35
CA PHE A 37 -6.41 -6.76 8.40
C PHE A 37 -6.50 -7.32 9.81
N PHE A 38 -7.72 -7.59 10.23
CA PHE A 38 -8.01 -8.45 11.39
C PHE A 38 -8.62 -9.76 10.88
N GLY A 39 -7.80 -10.81 10.83
CA GLY A 39 -8.17 -12.06 10.18
C GLY A 39 -8.39 -11.87 8.67
N ASN A 40 -9.63 -12.05 8.22
CA ASN A 40 -10.03 -11.87 6.82
C ASN A 40 -10.81 -10.57 6.56
N GLN A 41 -10.87 -9.66 7.54
CA GLN A 41 -11.56 -8.39 7.42
C GLN A 41 -10.56 -7.25 7.34
N ILE A 42 -10.85 -6.27 6.48
CA ILE A 42 -10.12 -5.01 6.46
C ILE A 42 -10.55 -4.20 7.68
N GLU A 43 -9.61 -3.94 8.58
CA GLU A 43 -9.82 -3.11 9.76
C GLU A 43 -9.64 -1.64 9.42
N SER A 44 -8.58 -1.30 8.67
CA SER A 44 -8.32 0.09 8.29
C SER A 44 -7.56 0.22 6.97
N ILE A 45 -7.77 1.35 6.29
CA ILE A 45 -6.99 1.77 5.12
C ILE A 45 -6.49 3.18 5.41
N ARG A 46 -5.17 3.38 5.34
CA ARG A 46 -4.54 4.67 5.66
C ARG A 46 -3.49 5.02 4.63
N LEU A 47 -3.37 6.30 4.32
CA LEU A 47 -2.16 6.83 3.70
C LEU A 47 -1.03 6.79 4.75
N PHE A 48 0.21 6.66 4.30
CA PHE A 48 1.39 6.82 5.15
C PHE A 48 2.50 7.58 4.42
N ASN A 49 3.45 8.14 5.16
CA ASN A 49 4.62 8.78 4.58
C ASN A 49 5.72 7.72 4.33
N PRO A 50 6.19 7.54 3.08
CA PRO A 50 7.21 6.53 2.75
C PRO A 50 8.57 6.78 3.40
N GLU A 51 8.92 8.01 3.74
CA GLU A 51 10.24 8.33 4.32
C GLU A 51 10.36 7.88 5.78
N ASN A 52 9.25 7.95 6.53
CA ASN A 52 9.25 7.65 7.97
C ASN A 52 8.30 6.50 8.37
N GLN A 53 7.57 5.93 7.42
CA GLN A 53 6.64 4.81 7.58
C GLN A 53 5.47 5.06 8.56
N CYS A 54 5.22 6.32 8.91
CA CYS A 54 4.14 6.73 9.79
C CYS A 54 2.84 6.94 9.01
N SER A 55 1.76 6.32 9.48
CA SER A 55 0.41 6.54 8.95
C SER A 55 -0.02 8.00 9.14
N THR A 56 -0.71 8.56 8.14
CA THR A 56 -1.13 9.97 8.12
C THR A 56 -2.63 10.11 8.20
N LYS A 57 -3.36 9.69 7.15
CA LYS A 57 -4.80 9.94 7.01
C LYS A 57 -5.57 8.65 6.69
N PRO A 58 -6.70 8.37 7.36
CA PRO A 58 -7.59 7.27 6.97
C PRO A 58 -8.32 7.58 5.66
N ILE A 59 -8.56 6.55 4.86
CA ILE A 59 -9.35 6.62 3.61
C ILE A 59 -10.38 5.49 3.59
N SER A 60 -11.49 5.69 2.88
CA SER A 60 -12.59 4.71 2.83
C SER A 60 -12.38 3.61 1.77
N SER A 61 -11.57 3.88 0.75
CA SER A 61 -11.32 2.94 -0.33
C SER A 61 -10.05 3.30 -1.10
N ILE A 62 -9.51 2.32 -1.82
CA ILE A 62 -8.42 2.49 -2.77
C ILE A 62 -8.66 1.62 -4.00
N THR A 63 -8.27 2.10 -5.18
CA THR A 63 -8.24 1.32 -6.41
C THR A 63 -6.80 1.08 -6.83
N ILE A 64 -6.40 -0.18 -6.95
CA ILE A 64 -5.08 -0.59 -7.41
C ILE A 64 -5.22 -1.03 -8.86
N LYS A 65 -4.66 -0.24 -9.78
CA LYS A 65 -4.61 -0.60 -11.20
C LYS A 65 -3.35 -1.40 -11.48
N GLY A 66 -3.48 -2.52 -12.20
CA GLY A 66 -2.33 -3.25 -12.71
C GLY A 66 -1.58 -2.42 -13.76
N ARG A 67 -0.24 -2.54 -13.78
CA ARG A 67 0.56 -2.06 -14.90
C ARG A 67 0.24 -2.91 -16.14
N ILE A 68 -0.31 -2.31 -17.18
CA ILE A 68 -0.39 -2.94 -18.51
C ILE A 68 1.03 -2.87 -19.07
N GLN A 69 1.71 -4.01 -19.19
CA GLN A 69 2.86 -4.11 -20.06
C GLN A 69 2.30 -4.24 -21.48
N ALA A 70 2.71 -3.32 -22.36
CA ALA A 70 2.53 -3.49 -23.81
C ALA A 70 3.55 -4.53 -24.32
#